data_AF-A0A0D6KH94-F1
#
_entry.id   AF-A0A0D6KH94-F1
#
_cell.length_a   1.000
_cell.length_b   1.000
_cell.length_c   1.000
_cell.angle_alpha   90.00
_cell.angle_beta   90.00
_cell.angle_gamma   90.00
#
_symmetry.space_group_name_H-M   'P 1'
#
loop_
_entity.id
_entity.type
_entity.pdbx_description
1 polymer ?
#
loop_
_entity_poly.entity_id
_entity_poly.type
_entity_poly.pdbx_seq_one_letter_code
_entity_poly.pdbx_strand_id
1 'polypeptide(L)'
;MTITTKDRALLEKFIVDNEELEELESKLAQFNIFEAIGVVRQEIRHSNFLAFLLNPSQNHRLDDIFLKRFLKRVLLETENPKDEKYADISAVDIDIADLKDAEVRREWQNIDILIQSPSNKLVCAIENKVDSGEHSNQLWRYREIVDIEYSNYRKVLIYLSPETDKVSDEN
;
A
#
# COMPACT_ATOMS: atom_id res chain seq x y z
N MET A 1 -15.45 41.78 -10.74
CA MET A 1 -14.21 42.12 -10.01
C MET A 1 -13.15 42.48 -11.03
N THR A 2 -12.62 43.70 -11.00
CA THR A 2 -11.49 44.12 -11.84
C THR A 2 -10.19 43.78 -11.11
N ILE A 3 -9.38 42.89 -11.70
CA ILE A 3 -8.04 42.53 -11.20
C ILE A 3 -7.20 43.81 -11.17
N THR A 4 -6.60 44.14 -10.02
CA THR A 4 -5.76 45.34 -9.90
C THR A 4 -4.40 45.10 -10.54
N THR A 5 -3.70 46.16 -10.95
CA THR A 5 -2.34 46.07 -11.52
C THR A 5 -1.36 45.36 -10.57
N LYS A 6 -1.59 45.48 -9.26
CA LYS A 6 -0.80 44.80 -8.23
C LYS A 6 -1.09 43.29 -8.19
N ASP A 7 -2.35 42.88 -8.31
CA ASP A 7 -2.72 41.46 -8.36
C ASP A 7 -2.14 40.79 -9.61
N ARG A 8 -2.12 41.51 -10.74
CA ARG A 8 -1.49 41.03 -11.98
C ARG A 8 0.01 40.82 -11.81
N ALA A 9 0.73 41.77 -11.21
CA ALA A 9 2.17 41.64 -10.98
C ALA A 9 2.51 40.50 -10.00
N LEU A 10 1.66 40.26 -8.99
CA LEU A 10 1.81 39.12 -8.09
C LEU A 10 1.60 37.79 -8.82
N LEU A 11 0.60 37.72 -9.71
CA LEU A 11 0.36 36.53 -10.54
C LEU A 11 1.51 36.25 -11.51
N GLU A 12 2.02 37.29 -12.18
CA GLU A 12 3.17 37.17 -13.08
C GLU A 12 4.40 36.63 -12.33
N LYS A 13 4.68 37.12 -11.12
CA LYS A 13 5.77 36.59 -10.28
C LYS A 13 5.52 35.16 -9.80
N PHE A 14 4.27 34.77 -9.58
CA PHE A 14 3.94 33.41 -9.15
C PHE A 14 4.12 32.38 -10.28
N ILE A 15 3.82 32.77 -11.53
CA ILE A 15 3.85 31.88 -12.71
C ILE A 15 5.22 31.87 -13.39
N VAL A 16 5.91 33.01 -13.48
CA VAL A 16 7.15 33.14 -14.26
C VAL A 16 8.36 32.84 -13.39
N ASP A 17 9.23 31.94 -13.87
CA ASP A 17 10.51 31.56 -13.25
C ASP A 17 10.40 31.13 -11.77
N ASN A 18 9.28 30.50 -11.41
CA ASN A 18 9.05 30.00 -10.06
C ASN A 18 9.43 28.52 -9.98
N GLU A 19 10.68 28.25 -9.60
CA GLU A 19 11.23 26.90 -9.47
C GLU A 19 10.38 25.98 -8.57
N GLU A 20 9.80 26.50 -7.48
CA GLU A 20 8.95 25.71 -6.58
C GLU A 20 7.65 25.28 -7.28
N LEU A 21 7.08 26.15 -8.12
CA LEU A 21 5.89 25.81 -8.90
C LEU A 21 6.23 24.79 -10.00
N GLU A 22 7.35 24.96 -10.69
CA GLU A 22 7.82 24.00 -11.70
C GLU A 22 8.11 22.62 -11.09
N GLU A 23 8.71 22.56 -9.90
CA GLU A 23 8.93 21.30 -9.18
C GLU A 23 7.60 20.63 -8.78
N LEU A 24 6.62 21.43 -8.31
CA LEU A 24 5.29 20.93 -7.98
C LEU A 24 4.56 20.41 -9.22
N GLU A 25 4.57 21.16 -10.32
CA GLU A 25 4.00 20.75 -11.61
C GLU A 25 4.67 19.47 -12.12
N SER A 26 5.99 19.35 -12.00
CA SER A 26 6.71 18.13 -12.38
C SER A 26 6.32 16.92 -11.51
N LYS A 27 6.05 17.13 -10.21
CA LYS A 27 5.55 16.07 -9.31
C LYS A 27 4.12 15.66 -9.68
N LEU A 28 3.27 16.62 -10.04
CA LEU A 28 1.88 16.38 -10.48
C LEU A 28 1.79 15.79 -11.89
N ALA A 29 2.79 16.02 -12.75
CA ALA A 29 2.84 15.51 -14.11
C ALA A 29 3.26 14.04 -14.22
N GLN A 30 3.56 13.37 -13.09
CA GLN A 30 3.88 11.95 -13.11
C GLN A 30 2.69 11.12 -13.58
N PHE A 31 2.95 10.13 -14.44
CA PHE A 31 1.90 9.26 -14.93
C PHE A 31 1.30 8.44 -13.78
N ASN A 32 -0.01 8.61 -13.57
CA ASN A 32 -0.81 7.83 -12.64
C ASN A 32 -1.89 7.04 -13.40
N ILE A 33 -1.78 5.71 -13.38
CA ILE A 33 -2.74 4.83 -14.08
C ILE A 33 -4.16 5.01 -13.54
N PHE A 34 -4.33 5.29 -12.25
CA PHE A 34 -5.64 5.45 -11.62
C PHE A 34 -6.32 6.77 -12.01
N GLU A 35 -5.54 7.82 -12.26
CA GLU A 35 -6.04 9.05 -12.88
C GLU A 35 -6.45 8.81 -14.33
N ALA A 36 -5.59 8.14 -15.10
CA ALA A 36 -5.83 7.88 -16.52
C ALA A 36 -7.14 7.11 -16.79
N ILE A 37 -7.54 6.22 -15.87
CA ILE A 37 -8.79 5.45 -15.98
C ILE A 37 -9.95 6.02 -15.11
N GLY A 38 -9.76 7.16 -14.44
CA GLY A 38 -10.80 7.86 -13.69
C GLY A 38 -11.24 7.18 -12.39
N VAL A 39 -10.31 6.55 -11.67
CA VAL A 39 -10.60 5.75 -10.46
C VAL A 39 -9.82 6.19 -9.22
N VAL A 40 -9.25 7.39 -9.24
CA VAL A 40 -8.32 7.94 -8.24
C VAL A 40 -8.73 7.66 -6.79
N ARG A 41 -10.01 7.78 -6.44
CA ARG A 41 -10.52 7.58 -5.06
C ARG A 41 -11.28 6.26 -4.85
N GLN A 42 -11.10 5.29 -5.72
CA GLN A 42 -11.83 4.02 -5.65
C GLN A 42 -10.93 2.92 -5.09
N GLU A 43 -10.89 2.82 -3.76
CA GLU A 43 -10.06 1.84 -3.02
C GLU A 43 -10.25 0.41 -3.52
N ILE A 44 -11.49 -0.02 -3.77
CA ILE A 44 -11.80 -1.35 -4.33
C ILE A 44 -11.09 -1.57 -5.68
N ARG A 45 -11.03 -0.55 -6.56
CA ARG A 45 -10.35 -0.66 -7.86
C ARG A 45 -8.84 -0.66 -7.71
N HIS A 46 -8.30 0.02 -6.71
CA HIS A 46 -6.88 -0.03 -6.38
C HIS A 46 -6.51 -1.42 -5.84
N SER A 47 -7.31 -1.96 -4.93
CA SER A 47 -7.13 -3.31 -4.38
C SER A 47 -7.24 -4.38 -5.47
N ASN A 48 -8.11 -4.21 -6.46
CA ASN A 48 -8.15 -5.05 -7.66
C ASN A 48 -6.81 -5.07 -8.41
N PHE A 49 -6.26 -3.89 -8.67
CA PHE A 49 -5.01 -3.74 -9.40
C PHE A 49 -3.82 -4.29 -8.61
N LEU A 50 -3.73 -3.99 -7.32
CA LEU A 50 -2.69 -4.50 -6.44
C LEU A 50 -2.78 -6.02 -6.31
N ALA A 51 -3.96 -6.59 -6.06
CA ALA A 51 -4.13 -8.04 -5.97
C ALA A 51 -3.75 -8.74 -7.28
N PHE A 52 -3.99 -8.10 -8.43
CA PHE A 52 -3.52 -8.61 -9.71
C PHE A 52 -1.99 -8.68 -9.77
N LEU A 53 -1.28 -7.61 -9.37
CA LEU A 53 0.20 -7.59 -9.38
C LEU A 53 0.85 -8.47 -8.30
N LEU A 54 0.18 -8.63 -7.16
CA LEU A 54 0.67 -9.40 -6.01
C LEU A 54 0.47 -10.91 -6.19
N ASN A 55 -0.32 -11.35 -7.18
CA ASN A 55 -0.69 -12.75 -7.37
C ASN A 55 0.21 -13.42 -8.42
N PRO A 56 1.14 -14.33 -8.02
CA PRO A 56 2.07 -14.97 -8.94
C PRO A 56 1.42 -15.79 -10.06
N SER A 57 0.16 -16.21 -9.87
CA SER A 57 -0.60 -16.97 -10.88
C SER A 57 -1.27 -16.08 -11.94
N GLN A 58 -1.16 -14.74 -11.83
CA GLN A 58 -1.71 -13.82 -12.81
C GLN A 58 -0.80 -13.65 -14.03
N ASN A 59 -1.37 -13.14 -15.12
CA ASN A 59 -0.71 -13.07 -16.42
C ASN A 59 0.20 -11.83 -16.62
N HIS A 60 0.74 -11.26 -15.54
CA HIS A 60 1.67 -10.12 -15.61
C HIS A 60 3.14 -10.51 -15.88
N ARG A 61 3.46 -11.82 -15.96
CA ARG A 61 4.80 -12.36 -16.30
C ARG A 61 5.92 -11.98 -15.33
N LEU A 62 5.58 -11.73 -14.08
CA LEU A 62 6.55 -11.41 -13.02
C LEU A 62 6.69 -12.55 -12.01
N ASP A 63 5.94 -13.65 -12.16
CA ASP A 63 5.81 -14.71 -11.16
C ASP A 63 5.68 -14.09 -9.74
N ASP A 64 6.47 -14.55 -8.77
CA ASP A 64 6.50 -14.05 -7.41
C ASP A 64 7.41 -12.82 -7.19
N ILE A 65 8.06 -12.31 -8.24
CA ILE A 65 9.05 -11.22 -8.14
C ILE A 65 8.41 -9.94 -7.59
N PHE A 66 7.20 -9.60 -8.06
CA PHE A 66 6.52 -8.40 -7.60
C PHE A 66 6.14 -8.52 -6.12
N LEU A 67 5.52 -9.64 -5.74
CA LEU A 67 5.15 -9.94 -4.36
C LEU A 67 6.36 -9.90 -3.42
N LYS A 68 7.47 -10.55 -3.80
CA LYS A 68 8.72 -10.52 -3.03
C LYS A 68 9.26 -9.12 -2.85
N ARG A 69 9.32 -8.32 -3.93
CA ARG A 69 9.82 -6.95 -3.85
C ARG A 69 8.95 -6.08 -2.97
N PHE A 70 7.63 -6.22 -3.10
CA PHE A 70 6.67 -5.50 -2.27
C PHE A 70 6.88 -5.83 -0.78
N LEU A 71 6.83 -7.12 -0.40
CA LEU A 71 6.99 -7.53 1.00
C LEU A 71 8.35 -7.15 1.57
N LYS A 72 9.44 -7.31 0.81
CA LYS A 72 10.78 -6.87 1.24
C LYS A 72 10.83 -5.36 1.47
N ARG A 73 10.21 -4.56 0.61
CA ARG A 73 10.19 -3.11 0.76
C ARG A 73 9.46 -2.71 2.04
N VAL A 74 8.28 -3.29 2.26
CA VAL A 74 7.49 -3.03 3.48
C VAL A 74 8.29 -3.38 4.72
N LEU A 75 8.88 -4.58 4.79
CA LEU A 75 9.68 -5.03 5.95
C LEU A 75 10.95 -4.21 6.21
N LEU A 76 11.49 -3.50 5.21
CA LEU A 76 12.66 -2.64 5.37
C LEU A 76 12.30 -1.20 5.77
N GLU A 77 11.08 -0.75 5.47
CA GLU A 77 10.61 0.61 5.75
C GLU A 77 9.84 0.71 7.07
N THR A 78 9.25 -0.38 7.55
CA THR A 78 8.66 -0.44 8.89
C THR A 78 9.72 -0.77 9.93
N GLU A 79 9.82 0.05 10.99
CA GLU A 79 10.54 -0.38 12.19
C GLU A 79 9.88 -1.68 12.68
N ASN A 80 10.69 -2.71 12.96
CA ASN A 80 10.22 -4.04 13.35
C ASN A 80 9.00 -3.95 14.29
N PRO A 81 7.89 -4.67 13.99
CA PRO A 81 6.74 -4.69 14.87
C PRO A 81 7.17 -5.00 16.30
N LYS A 82 6.79 -4.14 17.25
CA LYS A 82 7.09 -4.29 18.68
C LYS A 82 6.34 -5.46 19.33
N ASP A 83 5.46 -6.11 18.58
CA ASP A 83 4.63 -7.22 19.01
C ASP A 83 5.33 -8.55 18.72
N GLU A 84 5.79 -9.26 19.75
CA GLU A 84 6.48 -10.56 19.62
C GLU A 84 5.69 -11.64 18.84
N LYS A 85 4.38 -11.44 18.64
CA LYS A 85 3.51 -12.32 17.85
C LYS A 85 3.52 -12.04 16.34
N TYR A 86 4.00 -10.87 15.93
CA TYR A 86 3.95 -10.39 14.56
C TYR A 86 5.36 -9.93 14.16
N ALA A 87 5.91 -10.51 13.09
CA ALA A 87 7.30 -10.40 12.64
C ALA A 87 8.37 -11.13 13.48
N ASP A 88 8.49 -12.42 13.16
CA ASP A 88 9.80 -13.07 12.97
C ASP A 88 9.96 -13.41 11.47
N ILE A 89 9.74 -12.41 10.62
CA ILE A 89 9.91 -12.50 9.16
C ILE A 89 10.83 -11.37 8.75
N SER A 90 12.04 -11.71 8.35
CA SER A 90 12.99 -10.77 7.80
C SER A 90 12.81 -10.61 6.29
N ALA A 91 13.32 -9.50 5.74
CA ALA A 91 13.42 -9.33 4.29
C ALA A 91 14.27 -10.45 3.62
N VAL A 92 15.19 -11.06 4.37
CA VAL A 92 15.99 -12.21 3.89
C VAL A 92 15.11 -13.46 3.76
N ASP A 93 14.23 -13.73 4.73
CA ASP A 93 13.30 -14.86 4.66
C ASP A 93 12.39 -14.80 3.43
N ILE A 94 11.91 -13.60 3.09
CA ILE A 94 11.10 -13.37 1.89
C ILE A 94 11.92 -13.55 0.60
N ASP A 95 13.20 -13.14 0.59
CA ASP A 95 14.05 -13.25 -0.59
C ASP A 95 14.30 -14.71 -1.00
N ILE A 96 14.54 -15.57 -0.01
CA ILE A 96 14.84 -16.99 -0.24
C ILE A 96 13.60 -17.89 -0.38
N ALA A 97 12.43 -17.44 0.08
CA ALA A 97 11.18 -18.19 -0.04
C ALA A 97 10.78 -18.39 -1.51
N ASP A 98 10.19 -19.53 -1.88
CA ASP A 98 9.47 -19.66 -3.16
C ASP A 98 8.02 -19.29 -2.90
N LEU A 99 7.56 -18.15 -3.44
CA LEU A 99 6.20 -17.65 -3.20
C LEU A 99 5.27 -17.91 -4.38
N LYS A 100 5.65 -18.75 -5.35
CA LYS A 100 4.80 -19.05 -6.53
C LYS A 100 3.47 -19.73 -6.18
N ASP A 101 3.39 -20.37 -5.01
CA ASP A 101 2.16 -20.97 -4.48
C ASP A 101 1.21 -19.95 -3.85
N ALA A 102 1.59 -18.66 -3.78
CA ALA A 102 0.81 -17.66 -3.08
C ALA A 102 -0.57 -17.47 -3.73
N GLU A 103 -1.61 -17.60 -2.92
CA GLU A 103 -2.99 -17.28 -3.28
C GLU A 103 -3.33 -15.88 -2.78
N VAL A 104 -3.95 -15.08 -3.65
CA VAL A 104 -4.40 -13.71 -3.31
C VAL A 104 -5.91 -13.64 -3.40
N ARG A 105 -6.54 -13.24 -2.31
CA ARG A 105 -7.99 -13.06 -2.19
C ARG A 105 -8.28 -11.60 -1.86
N ARG A 106 -9.38 -11.08 -2.40
CA ARG A 106 -9.88 -9.76 -2.05
C ARG A 106 -11.18 -9.88 -1.29
N GLU A 107 -11.41 -8.93 -0.39
CA GLU A 107 -12.65 -8.78 0.38
C GLU A 107 -13.05 -10.05 1.16
N TRP A 108 -12.07 -10.93 1.44
CA TRP A 108 -12.31 -12.16 2.19
C TRP A 108 -12.42 -11.83 3.67
N GLN A 109 -13.57 -12.14 4.28
CA GLN A 109 -13.88 -11.73 5.66
C GLN A 109 -13.64 -10.23 5.90
N ASN A 110 -13.92 -9.40 4.89
CA ASN A 110 -13.73 -7.96 4.87
C ASN A 110 -12.26 -7.50 4.86
N ILE A 111 -11.30 -8.39 4.62
CA ILE A 111 -9.90 -8.02 4.39
C ILE A 111 -9.73 -7.55 2.94
N ASP A 112 -9.25 -6.32 2.72
CA ASP A 112 -9.10 -5.76 1.36
C ASP A 112 -8.28 -6.67 0.45
N ILE A 113 -7.10 -7.08 0.90
CA ILE A 113 -6.25 -8.06 0.22
C ILE A 113 -5.65 -9.03 1.25
N LEU A 114 -5.95 -10.31 1.10
CA LEU A 114 -5.30 -11.39 1.84
C LEU A 114 -4.41 -12.20 0.90
N ILE A 115 -3.15 -12.38 1.30
CA ILE A 115 -2.18 -13.22 0.61
C ILE A 115 -1.82 -14.37 1.54
N GLN A 116 -1.85 -15.61 1.04
CA GLN A 116 -1.39 -16.78 1.78
C GLN A 116 -0.44 -17.60 0.92
N SER A 117 0.66 -18.06 1.50
CA SER A 117 1.55 -19.07 0.91
C SER A 117 1.58 -20.28 1.85
N PRO A 118 0.82 -21.34 1.55
CA PRO A 118 0.78 -22.55 2.37
C PRO A 118 2.16 -23.22 2.54
N SER A 119 3.00 -23.26 1.50
CA SER A 119 4.32 -23.91 1.59
C SER A 119 5.26 -23.19 2.55
N ASN A 120 5.14 -21.86 2.65
CA ASN A 120 5.97 -21.03 3.52
C ASN A 120 5.33 -20.74 4.89
N LYS A 121 4.11 -21.26 5.11
CA LYS A 121 3.25 -20.92 6.25
C LYS A 121 3.24 -19.41 6.50
N LEU A 122 2.99 -18.65 5.44
CA LEU A 122 3.01 -17.18 5.46
C LEU A 122 1.61 -16.66 5.12
N VAL A 123 1.12 -15.72 5.91
CA VAL A 123 -0.11 -14.98 5.63
C VAL A 123 0.15 -13.49 5.78
N CYS A 124 -0.35 -12.71 4.82
CA CYS A 124 -0.26 -11.26 4.81
C CYS A 124 -1.65 -10.68 4.57
N ALA A 125 -2.13 -9.85 5.49
CA ALA A 125 -3.33 -9.05 5.29
C ALA A 125 -2.94 -7.59 5.04
N ILE A 126 -3.52 -7.00 4.00
CA ILE A 126 -3.27 -5.61 3.61
C ILE A 126 -4.60 -4.86 3.71
N GLU A 127 -4.57 -3.76 4.43
CA GLU A 127 -5.56 -2.69 4.37
C GLU A 127 -5.07 -1.64 3.36
N ASN A 128 -5.86 -1.32 2.35
CA ASN A 128 -5.47 -0.39 1.28
C ASN A 128 -6.37 0.84 1.29
N LYS A 129 -5.82 1.97 1.76
CA LYS A 129 -6.51 3.26 1.85
C LYS A 129 -5.98 4.25 0.83
N VAL A 130 -6.90 5.05 0.28
CA VAL A 130 -6.56 6.16 -0.61
C VAL A 130 -6.72 7.50 0.10
N ASP A 131 -7.78 7.66 0.87
CA ASP A 131 -8.03 8.85 1.67
C ASP A 131 -7.73 8.49 3.14
N SER A 132 -6.89 9.27 3.83
CA SER A 132 -6.64 9.07 5.26
C SER A 132 -7.88 9.50 6.06
N GLY A 133 -8.36 8.65 6.96
CA GLY A 133 -9.55 8.96 7.76
C GLY A 133 -10.28 7.77 8.36
N GLU A 134 -9.91 6.53 8.03
CA GLU A 134 -10.59 5.34 8.54
C GLU A 134 -9.90 4.64 9.71
N HIS A 135 -10.75 4.09 10.58
CA HIS A 135 -10.53 3.80 11.98
C HIS A 135 -9.56 2.65 12.27
N SER A 136 -8.75 2.81 13.33
CA SER A 136 -7.86 1.79 13.93
C SER A 136 -8.49 0.40 14.14
N ASN A 137 -9.81 0.33 14.25
CA ASN A 137 -10.55 -0.91 14.44
C ASN A 137 -10.43 -1.91 13.28
N GLN A 138 -10.14 -1.50 12.04
CA GLN A 138 -10.13 -2.42 10.90
C GLN A 138 -8.92 -3.36 10.94
N LEU A 139 -7.72 -2.84 11.19
CA LEU A 139 -6.51 -3.65 11.37
C LEU A 139 -6.63 -4.60 12.57
N TRP A 140 -7.25 -4.15 13.66
CA TRP A 140 -7.52 -5.01 14.81
C TRP A 140 -8.42 -6.21 14.44
N ARG A 141 -9.48 -5.98 13.67
CA ARG A 141 -10.34 -7.08 13.18
C ARG A 141 -9.59 -8.05 12.28
N TYR A 142 -8.70 -7.53 11.42
CA TYR A 142 -7.88 -8.40 10.55
C TYR A 142 -6.93 -9.26 11.37
N ARG A 143 -6.35 -8.67 12.42
CA ARG A 143 -5.49 -9.38 13.36
C ARG A 143 -6.23 -10.58 13.98
N GLU A 144 -7.44 -10.38 14.48
CA GLU A 144 -8.23 -11.47 15.06
C GLU A 144 -8.52 -12.58 14.05
N ILE A 145 -8.97 -12.20 12.85
CA ILE A 145 -9.26 -13.15 11.76
C ILE A 145 -8.02 -13.99 11.45
N VAL A 146 -6.88 -13.32 11.23
CA VAL A 146 -5.63 -13.99 10.86
C VAL A 146 -5.10 -14.85 12.01
N ASP A 147 -5.25 -14.44 13.26
CA ASP A 147 -4.86 -15.25 14.42
C ASP A 147 -5.67 -16.55 14.54
N ILE A 148 -6.97 -16.50 14.23
CA ILE A 148 -7.86 -17.67 14.32
C ILE A 148 -7.62 -18.60 13.13
N GLU A 149 -7.71 -18.08 11.91
CA GLU A 149 -7.72 -18.89 10.67
C GLU A 149 -6.31 -19.38 10.31
N TYR A 150 -5.27 -18.64 10.72
CA TYR A 150 -3.87 -18.89 10.37
C TYR A 150 -2.98 -19.00 11.61
N SER A 151 -3.47 -19.66 12.65
CA SER A 151 -2.78 -19.84 13.94
C SER A 151 -1.32 -20.31 13.84
N ASN A 152 -1.01 -21.20 12.88
CA ASN A 152 0.33 -21.78 12.66
C ASN A 152 1.16 -21.09 11.57
N TYR A 153 0.72 -19.94 11.07
CA TYR A 153 1.43 -19.19 10.03
C TYR A 153 2.18 -18.02 10.65
N ARG A 154 3.25 -17.61 9.99
CA ARG A 154 3.90 -16.31 10.20
C ARG A 154 3.03 -15.24 9.57
N LYS A 155 2.79 -14.15 10.28
CA LYS A 155 1.75 -13.16 9.98
C LYS A 155 2.38 -11.81 9.68
N VAL A 156 1.89 -11.16 8.62
CA VAL A 156 2.22 -9.78 8.25
C VAL A 156 0.92 -9.00 8.15
N LEU A 157 0.83 -7.87 8.82
CA LEU A 157 -0.29 -6.93 8.68
C LEU A 157 0.28 -5.64 8.08
N ILE A 158 -0.34 -5.16 7.01
CA ILE A 158 0.13 -3.99 6.25
C ILE A 158 -1.00 -2.98 6.18
N TYR A 159 -0.71 -1.74 6.56
CA TYR A 159 -1.53 -0.59 6.25
C TYR A 159 -0.88 0.16 5.10
N LEU A 160 -1.54 0.19 3.94
CA LEU A 160 -1.04 0.83 2.73
C LEU A 160 -1.84 2.11 2.49
N SER A 161 -1.16 3.25 2.58
CA SER A 161 -1.73 4.58 2.33
C SER A 161 -0.72 5.43 1.54
N PRO A 162 -1.17 6.33 0.64
CA PRO A 162 -0.30 7.30 -0.01
C PRO A 162 0.22 8.37 0.98
N GLU A 163 -0.45 8.57 2.10
CA GLU A 163 -0.04 9.52 3.13
C GLU A 163 0.89 8.87 4.16
N THR A 164 1.97 9.57 4.52
CA THR A 164 2.93 9.14 5.55
C THR A 164 2.45 9.45 6.97
N ASP A 165 1.16 9.71 7.16
CA ASP A 165 0.65 10.01 8.48
C ASP A 165 0.95 8.84 9.40
N LYS A 166 1.74 9.13 10.42
CA LYS A 166 2.08 8.19 11.48
C LYS A 166 0.77 7.64 11.99
N VAL A 167 0.49 6.37 11.68
CA VAL A 167 -0.55 5.61 12.35
C VAL A 167 -0.21 5.77 13.83
N SER A 168 -1.01 6.58 14.53
CA SER A 168 -0.92 6.70 15.97
C SER A 168 -1.43 5.38 16.51
N ASP A 169 -0.52 4.42 16.65
CA ASP A 169 -0.71 3.28 17.53
C ASP A 169 -0.79 3.84 18.97
N GLU A 170 -1.94 4.42 19.31
CA GLU A 170 -2.36 4.56 20.70
C GLU A 170 -2.81 3.17 21.14
N ASN A 171 -1.86 2.46 21.76
CA ASN A 171 -2.12 1.28 22.61
C ASN A 171 -3.14 1.61 23.70
#